data_AF-A0AAW0C5J2-F1
#
_entry.id   AF-A0AAW0C5J2-F1
#
_cell.length_a   1.000
_cell.length_b   1.000
_cell.length_c   1.000
_cell.angle_alpha   90.00
_cell.angle_beta   90.00
_cell.angle_gamma   90.00
#
_symmetry.space_group_name_H-M   'P 1'
#
loop_
_entity.id
_entity.type
_entity.pdbx_description
1 polymer ?
#
loop_
_entity_poly.entity_id
_entity_poly.type
_entity_poly.pdbx_seq_one_letter_code
_entity_poly.pdbx_strand_id
1 'polypeptide(L)'
;MPMIVTVDLYCLPTILCNCAALSSSSGKKLSATLDTFRAQTTWPRDGTLFIDLNDDAGGKSWLPWELKPCLPLDITDYVRPGANTVRFIQLEGMAHLTFIIEPESAPKR
;
A
#
# COMPACT_ATOMS: atom_id res chain seq x y z
N MET A 1 -3.79 25.63 -7.59
CA MET A 1 -4.02 25.15 -6.20
C MET A 1 -3.30 23.83 -6.04
N PRO A 2 -2.43 23.62 -5.03
CA PRO A 2 -1.74 22.35 -4.87
C PRO A 2 -2.72 21.28 -4.38
N MET A 3 -2.88 20.24 -5.19
CA MET A 3 -3.58 19.00 -4.86
C MET A 3 -2.73 18.26 -3.81
N ILE A 4 -3.28 17.93 -2.65
CA ILE A 4 -2.63 16.98 -1.74
C ILE A 4 -3.04 15.60 -2.22
N VAL A 5 -2.04 14.79 -2.55
CA VAL A 5 -2.23 13.37 -2.86
C VAL A 5 -1.84 12.62 -1.61
N THR A 6 -2.81 11.98 -0.97
CA THR A 6 -2.52 10.97 0.05
C THR A 6 -2.17 9.67 -0.66
N VAL A 7 -1.23 8.91 -0.13
CA VAL A 7 -0.79 7.65 -0.74
C VAL A 7 -0.76 6.58 0.32
N ASP A 8 -1.59 5.56 0.10
CA ASP A 8 -1.68 4.41 0.98
C ASP A 8 -1.10 3.17 0.31
N LEU A 9 -0.41 2.38 1.11
CA LEU A 9 0.13 1.09 0.71
C LEU A 9 -0.63 -0.04 1.41
N TYR A 10 -1.18 -0.94 0.60
CA TYR A 10 -1.93 -2.11 1.02
C TYR A 10 -1.11 -3.38 0.76
N CYS A 11 -1.31 -4.38 1.60
CA CYS A 11 -0.84 -5.74 1.40
C CYS A 11 -2.06 -6.66 1.45
N LEU A 12 -2.36 -7.36 0.37
CA LEU A 12 -3.59 -8.15 0.27
C LEU A 12 -3.31 -9.55 -0.25
N PRO A 13 -4.10 -10.56 0.14
CA PRO A 13 -4.06 -11.86 -0.50
C PRO A 13 -4.26 -11.73 -2.02
N THR A 14 -3.36 -12.31 -2.81
CA THR A 14 -3.39 -12.24 -4.28
C THR A 14 -4.71 -12.74 -4.86
N ILE A 15 -5.36 -13.70 -4.21
CA ILE A 15 -6.68 -14.20 -4.60
C ILE A 15 -7.73 -13.09 -4.55
N LEU A 16 -7.73 -12.25 -3.51
CA LEU A 16 -8.66 -11.13 -3.40
C LEU A 16 -8.38 -10.08 -4.48
N CYS A 17 -7.10 -9.79 -4.76
CA CYS A 17 -6.73 -8.87 -5.83
C CYS A 17 -7.20 -9.38 -7.19
N ASN A 18 -7.07 -10.67 -7.47
CA ASN A 18 -7.54 -11.26 -8.72
C ASN A 18 -9.07 -11.19 -8.83
N CYS A 19 -9.80 -11.50 -7.76
CA CYS A 19 -11.26 -11.38 -7.72
C CYS A 19 -11.73 -9.92 -7.94
N ALA A 20 -11.06 -8.96 -7.30
CA ALA A 20 -11.32 -7.54 -7.47
C ALA A 20 -11.02 -7.09 -8.91
N ALA A 21 -9.88 -7.49 -9.48
CA ALA A 21 -9.51 -7.17 -10.86
C ALA A 21 -10.50 -7.73 -11.88
N LEU A 22 -11.00 -8.95 -11.67
CA LEU A 22 -12.04 -9.55 -12.52
C LEU A 22 -13.40 -8.84 -12.39
N SER A 23 -13.67 -8.25 -11.22
CA SER A 23 -14.92 -7.52 -10.95
C SER A 23 -14.86 -6.05 -11.41
N SER A 24 -13.66 -5.50 -11.56
CA SER A 24 -13.41 -4.10 -11.92
C SER A 24 -13.39 -3.91 -13.43
N SER A 25 -14.56 -3.93 -14.05
CA SER A 25 -14.77 -3.47 -15.44
C SER A 25 -14.89 -1.94 -15.57
N SER A 26 -14.70 -1.19 -14.48
CA SER A 26 -14.90 0.25 -14.43
C SER A 26 -13.92 0.82 -13.41
N GLY A 27 -13.14 1.84 -13.77
CA GLY A 27 -12.06 2.45 -12.97
C GLY A 27 -12.48 3.06 -11.63
N LYS A 28 -13.09 2.26 -10.77
CA LYS A 28 -13.39 2.56 -9.36
C LYS A 28 -12.10 2.43 -8.55
N LYS A 29 -11.97 3.32 -7.56
CA LYS A 29 -10.90 3.27 -6.55
C LYS A 29 -10.85 1.90 -5.89
N LEU A 30 -9.64 1.43 -5.61
CA LEU A 30 -9.39 0.16 -4.94
C LEU A 30 -9.98 0.20 -3.53
N SER A 31 -9.85 1.29 -2.77
CA SER A 31 -10.48 1.47 -1.46
C SER A 31 -11.98 1.15 -1.47
N ALA A 32 -12.73 1.68 -2.43
CA ALA A 32 -14.16 1.39 -2.59
C ALA A 32 -14.45 -0.09 -2.94
N THR A 33 -13.53 -0.73 -3.66
CA THR A 33 -13.62 -2.15 -4.00
C THR A 33 -13.30 -3.02 -2.78
N LEU A 34 -12.27 -2.66 -2.01
CA LEU A 34 -11.92 -3.32 -0.76
C LEU A 34 -13.06 -3.21 0.27
N ASP A 35 -13.70 -2.05 0.38
CA ASP A 35 -14.89 -1.88 1.22
C ASP A 35 -16.03 -2.82 0.82
N THR A 36 -16.23 -3.01 -0.50
CA THR A 36 -17.23 -3.95 -1.03
C THR A 36 -16.92 -5.38 -0.60
N PHE A 37 -15.65 -5.78 -0.63
CA PHE A 37 -15.19 -7.09 -0.16
C PHE A 37 -14.96 -7.17 1.34
N ARG A 38 -15.14 -6.06 2.09
CA ARG A 38 -14.70 -5.88 3.48
C ARG A 38 -13.26 -6.36 3.69
N ALA A 39 -12.42 -6.20 2.67
CA ALA A 39 -11.06 -6.65 2.67
C ALA A 39 -10.20 -5.68 3.47
N GLN A 40 -9.46 -6.20 4.44
CA GLN A 40 -8.48 -5.44 5.20
C GLN A 40 -7.08 -5.81 4.73
N THR A 41 -6.12 -4.90 4.90
CA THR A 41 -4.73 -5.24 4.62
C THR A 41 -4.27 -6.37 5.55
N THR A 42 -3.52 -7.28 4.99
CA THR A 42 -3.01 -8.49 5.62
C THR A 42 -1.50 -8.47 5.51
N TRP A 43 -0.86 -7.67 6.37
CA TRP A 43 0.60 -7.65 6.46
C TRP A 43 1.12 -9.03 6.87
N PRO A 44 2.27 -9.45 6.34
CA PRO A 44 2.86 -10.73 6.71
C PRO A 44 3.33 -10.70 8.17
N ARG A 45 3.67 -11.88 8.70
CA ARG A 45 4.09 -12.04 10.08
C ARG A 45 5.28 -11.12 10.43
N ASP A 46 5.29 -10.61 11.66
CA ASP A 46 6.43 -9.87 12.21
C ASP A 46 7.76 -10.58 11.95
N GLY A 47 8.77 -9.82 11.53
CA GLY A 47 10.10 -10.29 11.20
C GLY A 47 10.31 -10.72 9.76
N THR A 48 9.28 -10.69 8.89
CA THR A 48 9.39 -11.25 7.54
C THR A 48 9.51 -10.19 6.43
N LEU A 49 9.06 -8.95 6.66
CA LEU A 49 9.02 -7.89 5.66
C LEU A 49 9.60 -6.58 6.19
N PHE A 50 10.48 -5.98 5.41
CA PHE A 50 10.90 -4.59 5.58
C PHE A 50 10.47 -3.80 4.36
N ILE A 51 9.94 -2.60 4.59
CA ILE A 51 9.52 -1.70 3.51
C ILE A 51 10.41 -0.47 3.59
N ASP A 52 10.95 -0.06 2.45
CA ASP A 52 11.82 1.11 2.36
C ASP A 52 11.33 2.01 1.24
N LEU A 53 10.98 3.26 1.55
CA LEU A 53 10.58 4.27 0.60
C LEU A 53 11.64 5.36 0.54
N ASN A 54 12.23 5.50 -0.65
CA ASN A 54 13.31 6.43 -0.97
C ASN A 54 14.53 6.19 -0.07
N ASP A 55 15.62 5.65 -0.61
CA ASP A 55 16.77 5.19 0.18
C ASP A 55 17.82 6.26 0.49
N ASP A 56 17.38 7.51 0.43
CA ASP A 56 18.20 8.71 0.55
C ASP A 56 17.77 9.56 1.76
N ALA A 57 18.41 10.73 1.91
CA ALA A 57 18.05 11.68 2.96
C ALA A 57 16.60 12.15 2.77
N GLY A 58 15.76 11.85 3.78
CA GLY A 58 14.32 12.14 3.80
C GLY A 58 13.43 10.92 3.51
N GLY A 59 14.02 9.74 3.35
CA GLY A 59 13.31 8.49 3.16
C GLY A 59 12.69 7.97 4.45
N LYS A 60 11.98 6.85 4.34
CA LYS A 60 11.57 6.09 5.51
C LYS A 60 11.58 4.60 5.24
N SER A 61 12.12 3.89 6.22
CA SER A 61 11.96 2.45 6.32
C SER A 61 10.94 2.13 7.42
N TRP A 62 10.10 1.14 7.18
CA TRP A 62 9.18 0.56 8.15
C TRP A 62 9.64 -0.85 8.48
N LEU A 63 9.84 -1.06 9.78
CA LEU A 63 10.21 -2.32 10.36
C LEU A 63 8.96 -3.19 10.53
N PRO A 64 9.09 -4.53 10.60
CA PRO A 64 7.93 -5.42 10.62
C PRO A 64 6.90 -5.09 11.71
N TRP A 65 7.35 -4.72 12.91
CA TRP A 65 6.45 -4.37 14.03
C TRP A 65 5.75 -3.00 13.89
N GLU A 66 6.16 -2.18 12.92
CA GLU A 66 5.49 -0.92 12.58
C GLU A 66 4.33 -1.14 11.60
N LEU A 67 4.26 -2.31 10.96
CA LEU A 67 3.20 -2.70 10.02
C LEU A 67 1.98 -3.19 10.81
N LYS A 68 1.11 -2.26 11.18
CA LYS A 68 -0.09 -2.58 11.95
C LYS A 68 -1.03 -3.50 11.18
N PRO A 69 -1.44 -4.65 11.74
CA PRO A 69 -2.43 -5.52 11.11
C PRO A 69 -3.69 -4.76 10.75
N CYS A 70 -4.33 -5.14 9.65
CA CYS A 70 -5.64 -4.61 9.22
C CYS A 70 -5.68 -3.12 8.84
N LEU A 71 -4.59 -2.36 8.97
CA LEU A 71 -4.50 -0.95 8.59
C LEU A 71 -3.50 -0.70 7.47
N PRO A 72 -3.90 -0.01 6.38
CA PRO A 72 -2.97 0.37 5.32
C PRO A 72 -1.85 1.24 5.88
N LEU A 73 -0.72 1.20 5.19
CA LEU A 73 0.44 2.00 5.53
C LEU A 73 0.36 3.34 4.81
N ASP A 74 0.14 4.41 5.56
CA ASP A 74 0.22 5.77 5.03
C ASP A 74 1.68 6.12 4.75
N ILE A 75 1.99 6.38 3.48
CA ILE A 75 3.33 6.76 3.00
C ILE A 75 3.38 8.22 2.51
N THR A 76 2.29 8.97 2.67
CA THR A 76 2.09 10.32 2.09
C THR A 76 3.25 11.27 2.37
N ASP A 77 3.67 11.39 3.62
CA ASP A 77 4.70 12.36 4.05
C ASP A 77 6.10 12.10 3.47
N TYR A 78 6.30 10.90 2.90
CA TYR A 78 7.59 10.45 2.37
C TYR A 78 7.60 10.39 0.85
N VAL A 79 6.45 10.61 0.20
CA VAL A 79 6.34 10.77 -1.25
C VAL A 79 6.82 12.15 -1.66
N ARG A 80 7.69 12.19 -2.66
CA ARG A 80 8.32 13.42 -3.16
C ARG A 80 7.94 13.70 -4.62
N PRO A 81 8.04 14.96 -5.07
CA PRO A 81 7.91 15.28 -6.48
C PRO A 81 8.93 14.51 -7.33
N GLY A 82 8.47 13.88 -8.42
CA GLY A 82 9.31 13.11 -9.32
C GLY A 82 9.22 11.61 -9.05
N ALA A 83 10.35 10.91 -9.17
CA ALA A 83 10.42 9.47 -9.00
C ALA A 83 10.55 9.09 -7.52
N ASN A 84 9.73 8.14 -7.09
CA ASN A 84 9.82 7.53 -5.76
C ASN A 84 10.13 6.04 -5.93
N THR A 85 10.96 5.49 -5.06
CA THR A 85 11.31 4.06 -5.08
C THR A 85 10.83 3.39 -3.81
N VAL A 86 9.93 2.42 -3.94
CA VAL A 86 9.52 1.55 -2.82
C VAL A 86 10.21 0.20 -3.00
N ARG A 87 10.93 -0.24 -1.97
CA ARG A 87 11.55 -1.56 -1.90
C ARG A 87 10.85 -2.41 -0.85
N PHE A 88 10.52 -3.63 -1.25
CA PHE A 88 10.00 -4.67 -0.38
C PHE A 88 11.11 -5.70 -0.17
N ILE A 89 11.65 -5.77 1.03
CA ILE A 89 12.72 -6.70 1.39
C ILE A 89 12.06 -7.85 2.16
N GLN A 90 11.86 -8.96 1.45
CA GLN A 90 11.25 -10.18 1.98
C GLN A 90 12.31 -11.11 2.57
N LEU A 91 12.06 -11.62 3.77
CA LEU A 91 12.88 -12.63 4.44
C LEU A 91 12.25 -14.03 4.42
N GLU A 92 10.99 -14.12 3.98
CA GLU A 92 10.23 -15.37 3.79
C GLU A 92 9.44 -15.31 2.47
N GLY A 93 8.99 -16.45 1.96
CA GLY A 93 8.19 -16.53 0.74
C GLY A 93 6.81 -15.88 0.89
N MET A 94 6.53 -14.85 0.09
CA MET A 94 5.27 -14.07 0.12
C MET A 94 4.47 -14.17 -1.19
N ALA A 95 4.61 -15.26 -1.94
CA ALA A 95 3.99 -15.42 -3.27
C ALA A 95 2.45 -15.36 -3.28
N HIS A 96 1.80 -15.43 -2.12
CA HIS A 96 0.35 -15.34 -1.96
C HIS A 96 -0.13 -13.93 -1.58
N LEU A 97 0.78 -12.96 -1.46
CA LEU A 97 0.50 -11.57 -1.12
C LEU A 97 0.83 -10.66 -2.30
N THR A 98 -0.01 -9.64 -2.46
CA THR A 98 0.14 -8.58 -3.45
C THR A 98 0.17 -7.24 -2.73
N PHE A 99 1.20 -6.43 -3.02
CA PHE A 99 1.31 -5.07 -2.53
C PHE A 99 0.69 -4.10 -3.53
N ILE A 100 -0.12 -3.16 -3.06
CA ILE A 100 -0.79 -2.18 -3.91
C ILE A 100 -0.60 -0.79 -3.34
N ILE A 101 -0.16 0.13 -4.20
CA ILE A 101 -0.05 1.56 -3.90
C ILE A 101 -1.27 2.24 -4.50
N GLU A 102 -2.10 2.86 -3.65
CA GLU A 102 -3.24 3.65 -4.10
C GLU A 102 -3.03 5.13 -3.75
N PRO A 103 -2.92 6.01 -4.76
CA PRO A 103 -3.00 7.44 -4.53
C PRO A 103 -4.46 7.82 -4.32
N GLU A 104 -4.78 8.33 -3.14
CA GLU A 104 -6.03 9.01 -2.90
C GLU A 104 -5.86 10.52 -3.13
N SER A 105 -6.57 11.04 -4.13
CA SER A 105 -6.68 12.48 -4.28
C SER A 105 -7.90 12.98 -3.48
N ALA A 106 -7.69 13.75 -2.42
CA ALA A 106 -8.76 14.46 -1.72
C ALA A 106 -8.75 15.95 -2.11
N PRO A 107 -9.89 16.55 -2.52
CA PRO A 107 -9.97 17.99 -2.68
C PRO A 107 -9.89 18.67 -1.29
N LYS A 108 -9.00 19.66 -1.14
CA LYS A 108 -8.94 20.52 0.06
C LYS A 108 -10.31 21.16 0.29
N ARG A 109 -10.90 20.92 1.46
CA ARG A 109 -12.05 21.70 1.97
C ARG A 109 -11.61 23.08 2.39
#